data_AF-A0A350C5N5-F1
#
_entry.id   AF-A0A350C5N5-F1
#
_cell.length_a   1.000
_cell.length_b   1.000
_cell.length_c   1.000
_cell.angle_alpha   90.00
_cell.angle_beta   90.00
_cell.angle_gamma   90.00
#
_symmetry.space_group_name_H-M   'P 1'
#
loop_
_entity.id
_entity.type
_entity.pdbx_description
1 polymer ?
#
loop_
_entity_poly.entity_id
_entity_poly.type
_entity_poly.pdbx_seq_one_letter_code
_entity_poly.pdbx_strand_id
1 'polypeptide(L)'
;MADDTSYAESVQALFCAVADYLGKQEASKLLDLKKYSSPQELLEEKKIARAIPLAFKRINAHYAGGARFSLDQLIDWMTLPKNIKWYKSTIMIANQMMKEISAIDNDFRSIESPNFQNLFYFRGDDEIMQNIETLFKYANSESPIAVRGTMKFGNVNKWSPADIYFGSTVAKNRIKKDLKEYATPKAKQAYSFVLLNSMIGELIDNGELLPLSLKQAAGSVTVKKVNFDRTLEEKYINSLRIQDIVWVPYKAIPWSKFSKIPLSQRIARDFKVKIKVGSLTGVIKFRHDPSGGKFLAEYVPDKGNAREGQIAGAKLISTVMEVVDTTSAGRFLNAYRKAEVKFKEEQRKLDTKKSTMPKDQFDHARGNNSAVNIMNVVGPILVQFFKGKNGTKFAKLIFEYSTSRSDASGKFVIAK
;
A
#
# COMPACT_ATOMS: atom_id res chain seq x y z
N MET A 1 -8.84 -13.67 3.25
CA MET A 1 -8.15 -12.61 2.45
C MET A 1 -7.66 -11.45 3.32
N ALA A 2 -8.50 -10.81 4.16
CA ALA A 2 -8.01 -9.81 5.13
C ALA A 2 -7.22 -10.46 6.29
N ASP A 3 -7.66 -11.64 6.75
CA ASP A 3 -6.99 -12.35 7.85
C ASP A 3 -5.62 -12.90 7.43
N ASP A 4 -5.47 -13.49 6.24
CA ASP A 4 -4.18 -14.01 5.79
C ASP A 4 -3.09 -12.94 5.68
N THR A 5 -3.44 -11.73 5.26
CA THR A 5 -2.49 -10.59 5.23
C THR A 5 -2.07 -10.23 6.65
N SER A 6 -3.04 -10.26 7.57
CA SER A 6 -2.82 -9.98 8.98
C SER A 6 -1.89 -10.99 9.67
N TYR A 7 -2.03 -12.27 9.33
CA TYR A 7 -1.09 -13.29 9.78
C TYR A 7 0.30 -13.10 9.17
N ALA A 8 0.38 -12.84 7.86
CA ALA A 8 1.66 -12.67 7.17
C ALA A 8 2.51 -11.54 7.78
N GLU A 9 1.92 -10.37 8.00
CA GLU A 9 2.57 -9.21 8.61
C GLU A 9 3.00 -9.49 10.06
N SER A 10 2.14 -10.15 10.85
CA SER A 10 2.45 -10.53 12.23
C SER A 10 3.60 -11.54 12.32
N VAL A 11 3.66 -12.51 11.39
CA VAL A 11 4.76 -13.48 11.29
C VAL A 11 6.06 -12.80 10.88
N GLN A 12 6.00 -11.86 9.93
CA GLN A 12 7.16 -11.04 9.58
C GLN A 12 7.67 -10.24 10.79
N ALA A 13 6.77 -9.61 11.55
CA ALA A 13 7.12 -8.91 12.79
C ALA A 13 7.79 -9.85 13.81
N LEU A 14 7.23 -11.05 14.02
CA LEU A 14 7.79 -12.06 14.92
C LEU A 14 9.22 -12.43 14.53
N PHE A 15 9.48 -12.72 13.26
CA PHE A 15 10.81 -13.14 12.82
C PHE A 15 11.81 -11.99 12.69
N CYS A 16 11.37 -10.76 12.45
CA CYS A 16 12.23 -9.60 12.63
C CYS A 16 12.65 -9.45 14.11
N ALA A 17 11.74 -9.68 15.05
CA ALA A 17 12.05 -9.70 16.48
C ALA A 17 12.97 -10.88 16.87
N VAL A 18 12.82 -12.05 16.25
CA VAL A 18 13.78 -13.16 16.41
C VAL A 18 15.16 -12.74 15.92
N ALA A 19 15.26 -12.09 14.76
CA ALA A 19 16.53 -11.64 14.21
C ALA A 19 17.21 -10.57 15.09
N ASP A 20 16.44 -9.63 15.62
CA ASP A 20 16.89 -8.63 16.61
C ASP A 20 17.44 -9.32 17.86
N TYR A 21 16.69 -10.25 18.47
CA TYR A 21 17.16 -11.01 19.62
C TYR A 21 18.49 -11.74 19.37
N LEU A 22 18.65 -12.33 18.20
CA LEU A 22 19.87 -13.05 17.82
C LEU A 22 21.04 -12.11 17.52
N GLY A 23 20.77 -10.88 17.08
CA GLY A 23 21.74 -9.97 16.52
C GLY A 23 22.18 -10.36 15.10
N LYS A 24 22.76 -9.40 14.39
CA LYS A 24 23.05 -9.49 12.94
C LYS A 24 23.85 -10.72 12.54
N GLN A 25 24.89 -11.05 13.30
CA GLN A 25 25.79 -12.17 12.97
C GLN A 25 25.07 -13.52 13.12
N GLU A 26 24.39 -13.75 14.23
CA GLU A 26 23.76 -15.05 14.50
C GLU A 26 22.46 -15.22 13.69
N ALA A 27 21.69 -14.14 13.50
CA ALA A 27 20.52 -14.15 12.62
C ALA A 27 20.89 -14.62 11.21
N SER A 28 21.96 -14.09 10.62
CA SER A 28 22.41 -14.48 9.27
C SER A 28 22.79 -15.96 9.13
N LYS A 29 23.20 -16.61 10.23
CA LYS A 29 23.59 -18.03 10.25
C LYS A 29 22.39 -18.95 10.47
N LEU A 30 21.46 -18.55 11.33
CA LEU A 30 20.34 -19.39 11.75
C LEU A 30 19.09 -19.20 10.90
N LEU A 31 18.87 -18.00 10.36
CA LEU A 31 17.78 -17.70 9.44
C LEU A 31 18.22 -17.98 7.99
N ASP A 32 18.72 -19.19 7.73
CA ASP A 32 19.26 -19.59 6.42
C ASP A 32 18.31 -20.56 5.69
N LEU A 33 17.73 -20.08 4.58
CA LEU A 33 16.82 -20.87 3.74
C LEU A 33 17.50 -22.01 2.97
N LYS A 34 18.84 -22.03 2.88
CA LYS A 34 19.58 -23.17 2.34
C LYS A 34 19.66 -24.31 3.34
N LYS A 35 19.74 -23.97 4.64
CA LYS A 35 19.80 -24.93 5.73
C LYS A 35 18.41 -25.40 6.17
N TYR A 36 17.45 -24.48 6.24
CA TYR A 36 16.09 -24.75 6.69
C TYR A 36 15.11 -24.36 5.58
N SER A 37 14.82 -25.33 4.72
CA SER A 37 14.00 -25.11 3.52
C SER A 37 12.50 -25.02 3.84
N SER A 38 12.10 -25.62 4.97
CA SER A 38 10.76 -25.62 5.53
C SER A 38 10.71 -24.90 6.89
N PRO A 39 9.57 -24.30 7.27
CA PRO A 39 9.41 -23.70 8.59
C PRO A 39 9.54 -24.73 9.72
N GLN A 40 9.12 -25.98 9.51
CA GLN A 40 9.24 -27.05 10.50
C GLN A 40 10.70 -27.31 10.88
N GLU A 41 11.59 -27.46 9.88
CA GLU A 41 13.03 -27.65 10.11
C GLU A 41 13.63 -26.48 10.90
N LEU A 42 13.23 -25.24 10.60
CA LEU A 42 13.72 -24.07 11.31
C LEU A 42 13.27 -24.04 12.77
N LEU A 43 12.03 -24.47 13.05
CA LEU A 43 11.47 -24.50 14.40
C LEU A 43 12.12 -25.56 15.29
N GLU A 44 12.74 -26.59 14.71
CA GLU A 44 13.51 -27.61 15.43
C GLU A 44 14.91 -27.11 15.84
N GLU A 45 15.42 -26.03 15.22
CA GLU A 45 16.70 -25.43 15.62
C GLU A 45 16.60 -24.86 17.04
N LYS A 46 17.35 -25.45 17.97
CA LYS A 46 17.25 -25.17 19.42
C LYS A 46 17.35 -23.69 19.76
N LYS A 47 18.23 -22.94 19.08
CA LYS A 47 18.36 -21.49 19.32
C LYS A 47 17.15 -20.71 18.82
N ILE A 48 16.59 -21.08 17.66
CA ILE A 48 15.37 -20.46 17.12
C ILE A 48 14.16 -20.78 18.01
N ALA A 49 13.98 -22.04 18.39
CA ALA A 49 12.90 -22.47 19.28
C ALA A 49 12.89 -21.69 20.61
N ARG A 50 14.07 -21.37 21.15
CA ARG A 50 14.22 -20.54 22.36
C ARG A 50 13.96 -19.05 22.10
N ALA A 51 14.36 -18.53 20.95
CA ALA A 51 14.21 -17.12 20.60
C ALA A 51 12.74 -16.73 20.34
N ILE A 52 11.94 -17.61 19.74
CA ILE A 52 10.54 -17.34 19.37
C ILE A 52 9.66 -16.85 20.53
N PRO A 53 9.54 -17.55 21.67
CA PRO A 53 8.70 -17.09 22.77
C PRO A 53 9.22 -15.79 23.41
N LEU A 54 10.52 -15.52 23.32
CA LEU A 54 11.11 -14.25 23.76
C LEU A 54 10.74 -13.11 22.81
N ALA A 55 10.86 -13.34 21.50
CA ALA A 55 10.49 -12.41 20.43
C ALA A 55 9.00 -12.08 20.45
N PHE A 56 8.15 -13.08 20.73
CA PHE A 56 6.71 -12.87 20.83
C PHE A 56 6.31 -11.88 21.94
N LYS A 57 7.09 -11.77 23.02
CA LYS A 57 6.87 -10.76 24.07
C LYS A 57 7.19 -9.33 23.59
N ARG A 58 7.94 -9.19 22.51
CA ARG A 58 8.36 -7.91 21.91
C ARG A 58 7.52 -7.50 20.72
N ILE A 59 6.54 -8.31 20.33
CA ILE A 59 5.58 -7.93 19.30
C ILE A 59 4.22 -7.63 19.93
N ASN A 60 3.57 -6.58 19.45
CA ASN A 60 2.16 -6.32 19.69
C ASN A 60 1.38 -6.46 18.38
N ALA A 61 0.93 -7.68 18.11
CA ALA A 61 0.36 -8.08 16.82
C ALA A 61 -1.12 -8.40 16.96
N HIS A 62 -1.98 -7.61 16.33
CA HIS A 62 -3.44 -7.67 16.45
C HIS A 62 -4.10 -7.96 15.11
N TYR A 63 -5.17 -8.76 15.08
CA TYR A 63 -6.04 -8.96 13.92
C TYR A 63 -6.56 -7.63 13.36
N ALA A 64 -6.95 -7.66 12.09
CA ALA A 64 -7.85 -6.63 11.56
C ALA A 64 -9.19 -6.72 12.31
N GLY A 65 -9.36 -5.90 13.36
CA GLY A 65 -10.47 -6.01 14.31
C GLY A 65 -10.05 -5.90 15.78
N GLY A 66 -8.74 -5.89 16.08
CA GLY A 66 -8.21 -5.42 17.37
C GLY A 66 -7.88 -6.51 18.39
N ALA A 67 -8.27 -7.77 18.20
CA ALA A 67 -7.84 -8.87 19.06
C ALA A 67 -6.35 -9.19 18.84
N ARG A 68 -5.60 -9.56 19.88
CA ARG A 68 -4.18 -9.94 19.76
C ARG A 68 -4.05 -11.41 19.30
N PHE A 69 -3.09 -11.68 18.41
CA PHE A 69 -2.74 -13.07 18.05
C PHE A 69 -2.08 -13.80 19.22
N SER A 70 -2.32 -15.11 19.35
CA SER A 70 -1.48 -16.00 20.16
C SER A 70 -0.23 -16.43 19.38
N LEU A 71 0.78 -16.93 20.10
CA LEU A 71 1.99 -17.45 19.46
C LEU A 71 1.66 -18.65 18.56
N ASP A 72 0.90 -19.61 19.07
CA ASP A 72 0.53 -20.83 18.34
C ASP A 72 -0.19 -20.49 17.03
N GLN A 73 -1.09 -19.52 17.04
CA GLN A 73 -1.79 -19.06 15.83
C GLN A 73 -0.81 -18.59 14.74
N LEU A 74 0.26 -17.87 15.11
CA LEU A 74 1.26 -17.39 14.15
C LEU A 74 2.13 -18.53 13.61
N ILE A 75 2.53 -19.45 14.50
CA ILE A 75 3.36 -20.61 14.14
C ILE A 75 2.57 -21.59 13.25
N ASP A 76 1.34 -21.93 13.64
CA ASP A 76 0.45 -22.79 12.88
C ASP A 76 0.18 -22.21 11.49
N TRP A 77 -0.10 -20.91 11.39
CA TRP A 77 -0.32 -20.29 10.09
C TRP A 77 0.92 -20.38 9.19
N MET A 78 2.13 -20.11 9.72
CA MET A 78 3.36 -20.13 8.93
C MET A 78 3.72 -21.53 8.43
N THR A 79 3.40 -22.57 9.20
CA THR A 79 3.74 -23.97 8.88
C THR A 79 2.82 -24.61 7.85
N LEU A 80 1.69 -23.98 7.52
CA LEU A 80 0.80 -24.46 6.45
C LEU A 80 1.52 -24.52 5.09
N PRO A 81 1.42 -25.62 4.33
CA PRO A 81 2.12 -25.76 3.04
C PRO A 81 1.84 -24.62 2.04
N LYS A 82 0.60 -24.10 2.03
CA LYS A 82 0.20 -22.97 1.18
C LYS A 82 0.97 -21.66 1.49
N ASN A 83 1.59 -21.55 2.66
CA ASN A 83 2.26 -20.35 3.17
C ASN A 83 3.80 -20.42 3.07
N ILE A 84 4.36 -21.46 2.42
CA ILE A 84 5.81 -21.61 2.27
C ILE A 84 6.50 -20.40 1.61
N LYS A 85 5.81 -19.72 0.69
CA LYS A 85 6.33 -18.48 0.06
C LYS A 85 6.45 -17.34 1.07
N TRP A 86 5.51 -17.25 2.00
CA TRP A 86 5.56 -16.27 3.08
C TRP A 86 6.68 -16.59 4.07
N TYR A 87 6.87 -17.86 4.45
CA TYR A 87 8.02 -18.28 5.25
C TYR A 87 9.34 -17.79 4.63
N LYS A 88 9.60 -18.13 3.36
CA LYS A 88 10.82 -17.72 2.67
C LYS A 88 10.99 -16.19 2.65
N SER A 89 9.91 -15.48 2.30
CA SER A 89 9.92 -14.01 2.31
C SER A 89 10.23 -13.43 3.70
N THR A 90 9.65 -13.98 4.76
CA THR A 90 9.85 -13.53 6.14
C THR A 90 11.30 -13.64 6.57
N ILE A 91 11.93 -14.80 6.30
CA ILE A 91 13.33 -15.06 6.63
C ILE A 91 14.27 -14.10 5.88
N MET A 92 14.03 -13.91 4.59
CA MET A 92 14.83 -12.99 3.78
C MET A 92 14.69 -11.54 4.24
N ILE A 93 13.47 -11.10 4.59
CA ILE A 93 13.22 -9.74 5.07
C ILE A 93 13.90 -9.53 6.42
N ALA A 94 13.76 -10.46 7.36
CA ALA A 94 14.39 -10.35 8.68
C ALA A 94 15.91 -10.17 8.55
N ASN A 95 16.56 -11.00 7.74
CA ASN A 95 18.00 -10.86 7.46
C ASN A 95 18.35 -9.53 6.79
N GLN A 96 17.57 -9.09 5.80
CA GLN A 96 17.85 -7.85 5.08
C GLN A 96 17.69 -6.63 5.99
N MET A 97 16.67 -6.62 6.85
CA MET A 97 16.49 -5.56 7.85
C MET A 97 17.70 -5.50 8.77
N MET A 98 18.16 -6.62 9.35
CA MET A 98 19.37 -6.64 10.18
C MET A 98 20.63 -6.17 9.45
N LYS A 99 20.69 -6.36 8.14
CA LYS A 99 21.83 -5.92 7.31
C LYS A 99 21.84 -4.42 7.10
N GLU A 100 20.68 -3.82 6.85
CA GLU A 100 20.55 -2.44 6.38
C GLU A 100 19.97 -1.46 7.40
N ILE A 101 19.51 -1.91 8.57
CA ILE A 101 18.82 -1.07 9.55
C ILE A 101 19.63 0.18 9.94
N SER A 102 20.94 0.03 10.19
CA SER A 102 21.84 1.15 10.52
C SER A 102 22.15 2.06 9.32
N ALA A 103 21.96 1.58 8.08
CA ALA A 103 22.11 2.39 6.87
C ALA A 103 20.83 3.14 6.50
N ILE A 104 19.67 2.70 7.02
CA ILE A 104 18.43 3.46 6.96
C ILE A 104 18.63 4.71 7.80
N ASP A 105 18.91 4.52 9.07
CA ASP A 105 19.28 5.54 10.05
C ASP A 105 20.20 4.92 11.12
N ASN A 106 21.29 5.59 11.45
CA ASN A 106 22.31 5.04 12.33
C ASN A 106 21.83 4.91 13.77
N ASP A 107 20.79 5.63 14.18
CA ASP A 107 20.22 5.53 15.53
C ASP A 107 19.53 4.19 15.79
N PHE A 108 19.19 3.43 14.74
CA PHE A 108 18.72 2.05 14.87
C PHE A 108 19.83 0.99 14.94
N ARG A 109 21.11 1.39 14.98
CA ARG A 109 22.24 0.44 15.00
C ARG A 109 22.21 -0.53 16.18
N SER A 110 21.58 -0.14 17.29
CA SER A 110 21.41 -1.00 18.47
C SER A 110 20.69 -2.31 18.14
N ILE A 111 19.77 -2.33 17.16
CA ILE A 111 19.06 -3.54 16.68
C ILE A 111 20.05 -4.58 16.12
N GLU A 112 21.23 -4.17 15.63
CA GLU A 112 22.20 -5.13 15.09
C GLU A 112 22.87 -5.98 16.18
N SER A 113 22.75 -5.58 17.46
CA SER A 113 23.39 -6.26 18.60
C SER A 113 22.50 -7.36 19.16
N PRO A 114 23.07 -8.44 19.74
CA PRO A 114 22.26 -9.49 20.37
C PRO A 114 21.44 -8.98 21.56
N ASN A 115 20.34 -9.67 21.81
CA ASN A 115 19.28 -9.34 22.78
C ASN A 115 18.45 -8.12 22.39
N PHE A 116 17.25 -8.07 22.93
CA PHE A 116 16.33 -6.97 22.64
C PHE A 116 16.86 -5.64 23.15
N GLN A 117 16.70 -4.65 22.29
CA GLN A 117 16.79 -3.26 22.66
C GLN A 117 15.43 -2.78 23.22
N ASN A 118 15.27 -1.47 23.41
CA ASN A 118 14.04 -0.88 23.93
C ASN A 118 12.92 -0.75 22.88
N LEU A 119 13.07 -1.43 21.74
CA LEU A 119 12.13 -1.40 20.63
C LEU A 119 11.19 -2.61 20.64
N PHE A 120 9.98 -2.36 20.17
CA PHE A 120 8.90 -3.32 20.03
C PHE A 120 8.35 -3.25 18.61
N TYR A 121 7.72 -4.34 18.17
CA TYR A 121 7.17 -4.48 16.84
C TYR A 121 5.64 -4.37 16.91
N PHE A 122 5.09 -3.30 16.37
CA PHE A 122 3.67 -3.00 16.44
C PHE A 122 2.98 -3.29 15.13
N ARG A 123 1.89 -4.06 15.19
CA ARG A 123 1.09 -4.43 14.04
C ARG A 123 -0.39 -4.44 14.45
N GLY A 124 -1.17 -3.50 13.90
CA GLY A 124 -2.59 -3.32 14.22
C GLY A 124 -2.86 -2.88 15.67
N ASP A 125 -1.84 -2.43 16.39
CA ASP A 125 -1.93 -2.10 17.82
C ASP A 125 -2.66 -0.77 18.08
N ASP A 126 -3.12 -0.59 19.31
CA ASP A 126 -3.84 0.61 19.75
C ASP A 126 -2.95 1.71 20.32
N GLU A 127 -1.69 1.43 20.65
CA GLU A 127 -0.80 2.39 21.32
C GLU A 127 0.00 3.26 20.34
N ILE A 128 0.41 2.70 19.20
CA ILE A 128 1.15 3.41 18.15
C ILE A 128 0.29 3.52 16.90
N MET A 129 -0.12 2.41 16.29
CA MET A 129 -0.75 2.46 14.97
C MET A 129 -2.09 3.17 14.97
N GLN A 130 -3.02 2.83 15.87
CA GLN A 130 -4.33 3.52 15.93
C GLN A 130 -4.20 4.97 16.39
N ASN A 131 -3.22 5.26 17.25
CA ASN A 131 -2.98 6.63 17.70
C ASN A 131 -2.41 7.52 16.58
N ILE A 132 -1.47 7.00 15.78
CA ILE A 132 -1.01 7.64 14.55
C ILE A 132 -2.16 7.78 13.55
N GLU A 133 -3.02 6.77 13.38
CA GLU A 133 -4.20 6.87 12.52
C GLU A 133 -5.15 7.98 12.99
N THR A 134 -5.28 8.18 14.29
CA THR A 134 -6.10 9.24 14.87
C THR A 134 -5.49 10.62 14.64
N LEU A 135 -4.18 10.79 14.85
CA LEU A 135 -3.47 12.03 14.52
C LEU A 135 -3.49 12.32 13.01
N PHE A 136 -3.37 11.30 12.18
CA PHE A 136 -3.59 11.37 10.73
C PHE A 136 -4.99 11.91 10.42
N LYS A 137 -6.04 11.42 11.09
CA LYS A 137 -7.41 11.94 10.90
C LYS A 137 -7.52 13.41 11.29
N TYR A 138 -6.78 13.87 12.31
CA TYR A 138 -6.75 15.30 12.66
C TYR A 138 -6.07 16.11 11.54
N ALA A 139 -4.88 15.68 11.11
CA ALA A 139 -4.12 16.30 10.01
C ALA A 139 -4.86 16.30 8.66
N ASN A 140 -5.70 15.27 8.43
CA ASN A 140 -6.46 15.07 7.19
C ASN A 140 -7.89 15.67 7.27
N SER A 141 -8.31 16.15 8.45
CA SER A 141 -9.57 16.87 8.62
C SER A 141 -9.46 18.27 8.00
N GLU A 142 -10.60 18.81 7.53
CA GLU A 142 -10.77 20.11 6.83
C GLU A 142 -9.73 21.17 7.26
N SER A 143 -8.57 21.24 6.60
CA SER A 143 -7.57 22.25 6.92
C SER A 143 -8.05 23.60 6.38
N PRO A 144 -8.39 24.59 7.24
CA PRO A 144 -8.72 25.94 6.80
C PRO A 144 -7.45 26.71 6.36
N ILE A 145 -6.29 26.07 6.45
CA ILE A 145 -5.05 26.49 5.82
C ILE A 145 -4.83 25.53 4.66
N ALA A 146 -5.63 25.76 3.62
CA ALA A 146 -5.25 25.42 2.27
C ALA A 146 -3.86 26.02 2.01
N VAL A 147 -2.80 25.23 2.24
CA VAL A 147 -1.71 25.24 1.27
C VAL A 147 -2.40 24.84 -0.03
N ARG A 148 -2.78 25.85 -0.79
CA ARG A 148 -3.52 25.78 -2.05
C ARG A 148 -3.08 24.53 -2.83
N GLY A 149 -3.92 23.49 -2.84
CA GLY A 149 -3.67 22.29 -3.64
C GLY A 149 -3.18 21.02 -2.93
N THR A 150 -3.10 20.95 -1.59
CA THR A 150 -2.79 19.67 -0.93
C THR A 150 -3.96 18.69 -0.98
N MET A 151 -3.70 17.49 -1.51
CA MET A 151 -4.70 16.45 -1.72
C MET A 151 -5.01 15.72 -0.40
N LYS A 152 -6.29 15.58 -0.05
CA LYS A 152 -6.70 14.73 1.07
C LYS A 152 -6.35 13.27 0.79
N PHE A 153 -5.82 12.57 1.79
CA PHE A 153 -5.56 11.14 1.70
C PHE A 153 -6.82 10.35 2.04
N GLY A 154 -7.07 9.26 1.33
CA GLY A 154 -8.22 8.40 1.58
C GLY A 154 -8.16 7.63 2.91
N ASN A 155 -6.94 7.33 3.40
CA ASN A 155 -6.68 6.73 4.70
C ASN A 155 -5.18 6.85 5.05
N VAL A 156 -4.80 6.44 6.26
CA VAL A 156 -3.42 6.50 6.77
C VAL A 156 -2.43 5.75 5.87
N ASN A 157 -2.83 4.62 5.29
CA ASN A 157 -1.98 3.84 4.37
C ASN A 157 -1.67 4.56 3.04
N LYS A 158 -2.44 5.61 2.68
CA LYS A 158 -2.11 6.50 1.54
C LYS A 158 -1.13 7.60 1.91
N TRP A 159 -1.03 7.93 3.20
CA TRP A 159 -0.06 8.87 3.71
C TRP A 159 1.27 8.18 4.02
N SER A 160 1.23 7.01 4.69
CA SER A 160 2.37 6.15 4.99
C SER A 160 1.90 4.69 5.00
N PRO A 161 2.28 3.83 4.03
CA PRO A 161 1.80 2.46 3.88
C PRO A 161 2.50 1.48 4.83
N ALA A 162 2.83 1.91 6.05
CA ALA A 162 3.47 1.07 7.04
C ALA A 162 2.50 0.00 7.53
N ASP A 163 2.91 -1.26 7.36
CA ASP A 163 2.17 -2.44 7.79
C ASP A 163 2.54 -2.78 9.25
N ILE A 164 3.76 -2.41 9.67
CA ILE A 164 4.27 -2.51 11.05
C ILE A 164 5.06 -1.26 11.44
N TYR A 165 5.26 -1.06 12.74
CA TYR A 165 6.17 -0.04 13.28
C TYR A 165 7.18 -0.67 14.23
N PHE A 166 8.46 -0.32 14.11
CA PHE A 166 9.36 -0.41 15.26
C PHE A 166 9.05 0.78 16.15
N GLY A 167 8.91 0.57 17.45
CA GLY A 167 8.57 1.66 18.37
C GLY A 167 9.10 1.42 19.78
N SER A 168 9.53 2.48 20.44
CA SER A 168 9.89 2.45 21.85
C SER A 168 8.77 2.97 22.74
N THR A 169 8.98 2.89 24.06
CA THR A 169 8.14 3.57 25.04
C THR A 169 8.19 5.11 24.87
N VAL A 170 9.31 5.66 24.41
CA VAL A 170 9.44 7.11 24.13
C VAL A 170 8.49 7.51 23.00
N ALA A 171 8.48 6.75 21.90
CA ALA A 171 7.56 6.98 20.79
C ALA A 171 6.09 6.88 21.23
N LYS A 172 5.72 5.84 22.00
CA LYS A 172 4.37 5.71 22.57
C LYS A 172 3.96 6.94 23.36
N ASN A 173 4.83 7.41 24.26
CA ASN A 173 4.53 8.53 25.13
C ASN A 173 4.41 9.85 24.36
N ARG A 174 5.29 10.08 23.36
CA ARG A 174 5.20 11.25 22.49
C ARG A 174 3.90 11.27 21.69
N ILE A 175 3.53 10.17 21.07
CA ILE A 175 2.28 10.05 20.29
C ILE A 175 1.06 10.28 21.18
N LYS A 176 1.03 9.68 22.39
CA LYS A 176 -0.04 9.90 23.37
C LYS A 176 -0.12 11.36 23.83
N LYS A 177 1.03 12.03 23.98
CA LYS A 177 1.10 13.46 24.33
C LYS A 177 0.45 14.32 23.24
N ASP A 178 0.82 14.14 21.97
CA ASP A 178 0.21 14.85 20.84
C ASP A 178 -1.31 14.62 20.82
N LEU A 179 -1.78 13.39 20.98
CA LEU A 179 -3.23 13.12 21.03
C LEU A 179 -3.96 13.89 22.12
N LYS A 180 -3.36 13.99 23.32
CA LYS A 180 -3.93 14.74 24.44
C LYS A 180 -3.94 16.23 24.14
N GLU A 181 -2.85 16.78 23.60
CA GLU A 181 -2.73 18.19 23.24
C GLU A 181 -3.75 18.62 22.19
N TYR A 182 -4.00 17.74 21.20
CA TYR A 182 -4.92 18.00 20.09
C TYR A 182 -6.31 17.36 20.27
N ALA A 183 -6.74 17.09 21.52
CA ALA A 183 -8.02 16.41 21.78
C ALA A 183 -9.27 17.31 21.56
N THR A 184 -9.13 18.64 21.63
CA THR A 184 -10.27 19.57 21.49
C THR A 184 -10.61 19.85 20.01
N PRO A 185 -11.87 20.16 19.66
CA PRO A 185 -12.24 20.45 18.26
C PRO A 185 -11.39 21.54 17.60
N LYS A 186 -11.11 22.63 18.31
CA LYS A 186 -10.28 23.74 17.81
C LYS A 186 -8.83 23.31 17.58
N ALA A 187 -8.26 22.51 18.50
CA ALA A 187 -6.89 22.03 18.34
C ALA A 187 -6.79 21.02 17.19
N LYS A 188 -7.75 20.10 17.03
CA LYS A 188 -7.78 19.15 15.89
C LYS A 188 -7.67 19.85 14.54
N GLN A 189 -8.36 20.98 14.37
CA GLN A 189 -8.34 21.78 13.14
C GLN A 189 -6.99 22.47 12.88
N ALA A 190 -6.18 22.68 13.92
CA ALA A 190 -4.83 23.23 13.81
C ALA A 190 -3.75 22.17 13.56
N TYR A 191 -4.04 20.89 13.83
CA TYR A 191 -3.11 19.80 13.56
C TYR A 191 -2.98 19.57 12.06
N SER A 192 -1.75 19.49 11.55
CA SER A 192 -1.46 19.44 10.11
C SER A 192 -0.49 18.32 9.78
N PHE A 193 -0.36 18.00 8.49
CA PHE A 193 0.67 17.06 8.03
C PHE A 193 2.10 17.55 8.33
N VAL A 194 2.33 18.86 8.44
CA VAL A 194 3.62 19.40 8.85
C VAL A 194 3.95 18.96 10.28
N LEU A 195 3.00 19.12 11.20
CA LEU A 195 3.18 18.72 12.60
C LEU A 195 3.33 17.20 12.73
N LEU A 196 2.47 16.44 12.05
CA LEU A 196 2.52 14.98 12.07
C LEU A 196 3.84 14.44 11.48
N ASN A 197 4.26 14.94 10.31
CA ASN A 197 5.50 14.51 9.68
C ASN A 197 6.74 14.95 10.47
N SER A 198 6.68 16.11 11.15
CA SER A 198 7.76 16.57 12.04
C SER A 198 7.89 15.66 13.24
N MET A 199 6.79 15.30 13.92
CA MET A 199 6.83 14.35 15.05
C MET A 199 7.36 12.99 14.62
N ILE A 200 6.88 12.44 13.50
CA ILE A 200 7.35 11.15 12.98
C ILE A 200 8.82 11.22 12.60
N GLY A 201 9.25 12.31 11.95
CA GLY A 201 10.65 12.54 11.59
C GLY A 201 11.56 12.56 12.82
N GLU A 202 11.21 13.35 13.84
CA GLU A 202 11.97 13.42 15.10
C GLU A 202 12.07 12.06 15.80
N LEU A 203 11.00 11.25 15.79
CA LEU A 203 11.06 9.91 16.37
C LEU A 203 11.93 8.93 15.56
N ILE A 204 11.97 9.07 14.24
CA ILE A 204 12.87 8.29 13.38
C ILE A 204 14.32 8.69 13.63
N ASP A 205 14.60 9.99 13.60
CA ASP A 205 15.95 10.57 13.72
C ASP A 205 16.52 10.43 15.16
N ASN A 206 15.76 9.87 16.10
CA ASN A 206 16.22 9.48 17.45
C ASN A 206 16.21 7.95 17.66
N GLY A 207 15.94 7.16 16.62
CA GLY A 207 15.88 5.69 16.74
C GLY A 207 14.68 5.16 17.52
N GLU A 208 13.62 5.96 17.73
CA GLU A 208 12.49 5.63 18.61
C GLU A 208 11.28 5.07 17.86
N LEU A 209 11.14 5.38 16.57
CA LEU A 209 10.04 4.89 15.73
C LEU A 209 10.51 4.64 14.30
N LEU A 210 10.21 3.49 13.70
CA LEU A 210 10.44 3.23 12.28
C LEU A 210 9.19 2.65 11.61
N PRO A 211 8.49 3.41 10.74
CA PRO A 211 7.38 2.89 9.95
C PRO A 211 7.88 1.98 8.82
N LEU A 212 7.38 0.74 8.77
CA LEU A 212 7.85 -0.29 7.84
C LEU A 212 6.71 -0.90 7.04
N SER A 213 6.91 -1.01 5.73
CA SER A 213 6.06 -1.78 4.83
C SER A 213 6.82 -3.02 4.36
N LEU A 214 6.38 -4.21 4.82
CA LEU A 214 7.05 -5.47 4.53
C LEU A 214 6.27 -6.23 3.46
N LYS A 215 6.75 -6.19 2.21
CA LYS A 215 6.05 -6.85 1.09
C LYS A 215 6.60 -8.24 0.87
N GLN A 216 5.75 -9.15 0.39
CA GLN A 216 6.19 -10.48 -0.01
C GLN A 216 7.25 -10.36 -1.12
N ALA A 217 8.45 -10.85 -0.84
CA ALA A 217 9.59 -10.82 -1.75
C ALA A 217 9.82 -12.21 -2.36
N ALA A 218 10.24 -12.22 -3.63
CA ALA A 218 10.65 -13.43 -4.33
C ALA A 218 12.13 -13.32 -4.73
N GLY A 219 12.98 -14.17 -4.16
CA GLY A 219 14.39 -14.30 -4.56
C GLY A 219 15.36 -13.35 -3.86
N SER A 220 15.13 -12.03 -3.88
CA SER A 220 15.94 -11.04 -3.16
C SER A 220 15.07 -9.96 -2.52
N VAL A 221 15.53 -9.37 -1.41
CA VAL A 221 14.88 -8.23 -0.75
C VAL A 221 15.72 -6.98 -0.98
N THR A 222 15.07 -5.89 -1.38
CA THR A 222 15.64 -4.55 -1.38
C THR A 222 14.93 -3.70 -0.34
N VAL A 223 15.69 -2.94 0.44
CA VAL A 223 15.14 -1.94 1.35
C VAL A 223 15.20 -0.57 0.68
N LYS A 224 14.09 0.18 0.74
CA LYS A 224 14.03 1.54 0.19
C LYS A 224 13.47 2.51 1.22
N LYS A 225 14.20 3.60 1.42
CA LYS A 225 13.74 4.78 2.14
C LYS A 225 12.80 5.58 1.25
N VAL A 226 11.62 5.92 1.75
CA VAL A 226 10.64 6.75 1.04
C VAL A 226 10.36 8.00 1.86
N ASN A 227 10.46 9.16 1.23
CA ASN A 227 10.28 10.48 1.85
C ASN A 227 11.33 10.87 2.92
N PHE A 228 12.45 10.14 3.04
CA PHE A 228 13.56 10.50 3.93
C PHE A 228 14.36 11.69 3.41
N ASP A 229 14.42 11.87 2.09
CA ASP A 229 15.06 13.02 1.43
C ASP A 229 14.09 13.59 0.39
N ARG A 230 13.47 14.73 0.70
CA ARG A 230 12.49 15.38 -0.20
C ARG A 230 13.10 15.84 -1.50
N THR A 231 14.37 16.27 -1.51
CA THR A 231 15.05 16.72 -2.72
C THR A 231 15.24 15.57 -3.70
N LEU A 232 15.64 14.39 -3.20
CA LEU A 232 15.76 13.19 -4.02
C LEU A 232 14.41 12.68 -4.51
N GLU A 233 13.38 12.73 -3.66
CA GLU A 233 12.00 12.37 -4.03
C GLU A 233 11.46 13.27 -5.14
N GLU A 234 11.58 14.58 -5.00
CA GLU A 234 11.16 15.55 -6.00
C GLU A 234 11.90 15.35 -7.32
N LYS A 235 13.22 15.13 -7.29
CA LYS A 235 14.01 14.81 -8.50
C LYS A 235 13.52 13.54 -9.17
N TYR A 236 13.23 12.51 -8.38
CA TYR A 236 12.71 11.24 -8.88
C TYR A 236 11.33 11.41 -9.53
N ILE A 237 10.36 12.03 -8.84
CA ILE A 237 9.02 12.31 -9.37
C ILE A 237 9.09 13.21 -10.61
N ASN A 238 9.97 14.21 -10.59
CA ASN A 238 10.11 15.14 -11.71
C ASN A 238 10.71 14.51 -12.96
N SER A 239 11.38 13.37 -12.84
CA SER A 239 11.83 12.56 -13.98
C SER A 239 10.71 11.80 -14.69
N LEU A 240 9.49 11.75 -14.13
CA LEU A 240 8.37 11.02 -14.73
C LEU A 240 8.03 11.54 -16.13
N ARG A 241 7.93 10.64 -17.10
CA ARG A 241 7.51 10.91 -18.48
C ARG A 241 6.46 9.90 -18.93
N ILE A 242 5.44 10.38 -19.64
CA ILE A 242 4.53 9.50 -20.37
C ILE A 242 5.26 8.98 -21.61
N GLN A 243 5.24 7.65 -21.78
CA GLN A 243 5.83 6.96 -22.93
C GLN A 243 4.76 6.69 -23.99
N ASP A 244 3.56 6.32 -23.56
CA ASP A 244 2.48 5.88 -24.46
C ASP A 244 1.12 5.95 -23.75
N ILE A 245 0.05 6.05 -24.53
CA ILE A 245 -1.33 6.01 -24.06
C ILE A 245 -2.05 4.89 -24.84
N VAL A 246 -2.44 3.85 -24.12
CA VAL A 246 -3.10 2.68 -24.70
C VAL A 246 -4.55 2.63 -24.26
N TRP A 247 -5.44 2.90 -25.20
CA TRP A 247 -6.86 2.70 -25.04
C TRP A 247 -7.55 2.55 -26.40
N VAL A 248 -8.51 1.65 -26.49
CA VAL A 248 -9.39 1.48 -27.65
C VAL A 248 -10.84 1.36 -27.18
N PRO A 249 -11.81 1.90 -27.94
CA PRO A 249 -13.23 1.72 -27.62
C PRO A 249 -13.58 0.23 -27.53
N TYR A 250 -14.21 -0.18 -26.43
CA TYR A 250 -14.62 -1.55 -26.23
C TYR A 250 -15.89 -1.86 -27.03
N LYS A 251 -15.87 -2.96 -27.78
CA LYS A 251 -17.04 -3.51 -28.47
C LYS A 251 -17.53 -4.72 -27.69
N ALA A 252 -18.79 -4.71 -27.25
CA ALA A 252 -19.37 -5.83 -26.53
C ALA A 252 -19.41 -7.09 -27.41
N ILE A 253 -18.98 -8.21 -26.84
CA ILE A 253 -18.97 -9.52 -27.51
C ILE A 253 -19.89 -10.45 -26.72
N PRO A 254 -20.82 -11.19 -27.37
CA PRO A 254 -21.62 -12.21 -26.69
C PRO A 254 -20.74 -13.32 -26.10
N TRP A 255 -21.18 -13.92 -25.00
CA TRP A 255 -20.43 -14.99 -24.32
C TRP A 255 -20.05 -16.14 -25.25
N SER A 256 -20.96 -16.56 -26.13
CA SER A 256 -20.75 -17.65 -27.10
C SER A 256 -19.58 -17.43 -28.06
N LYS A 257 -19.25 -16.16 -28.34
CA LYS A 257 -18.08 -15.77 -29.13
C LYS A 257 -16.86 -15.55 -28.22
N PHE A 258 -17.05 -14.88 -27.08
CA PHE A 258 -15.97 -14.56 -26.15
C PHE A 258 -15.28 -15.79 -25.57
N SER A 259 -16.05 -16.85 -25.24
CA SER A 259 -15.51 -18.09 -24.68
C SER A 259 -14.54 -18.80 -25.64
N LYS A 260 -14.65 -18.54 -26.95
CA LYS A 260 -13.80 -19.10 -28.00
C LYS A 260 -12.54 -18.25 -28.27
N ILE A 261 -12.45 -17.03 -27.73
CA ILE A 261 -11.30 -16.16 -27.94
C ILE A 261 -10.19 -16.51 -26.93
N PRO A 262 -8.96 -16.85 -27.38
CA PRO A 262 -7.82 -17.06 -26.50
C PRO A 262 -7.56 -15.86 -25.61
N LEU A 263 -7.14 -16.08 -24.37
CA LEU A 263 -6.91 -15.01 -23.40
C LEU A 263 -5.95 -13.93 -23.92
N SER A 264 -4.93 -14.32 -24.67
CA SER A 264 -3.94 -13.42 -25.30
C SER A 264 -4.53 -12.47 -26.35
N GLN A 265 -5.70 -12.79 -26.92
CA GLN A 265 -6.36 -12.02 -27.97
C GLN A 265 -7.54 -11.20 -27.46
N ARG A 266 -7.88 -11.29 -26.16
CA ARG A 266 -8.99 -10.55 -25.57
C ARG A 266 -8.63 -9.07 -25.39
N ILE A 267 -9.46 -8.17 -25.92
CA ILE A 267 -9.28 -6.72 -25.77
C ILE A 267 -9.49 -6.33 -24.31
N ALA A 268 -8.49 -5.64 -23.74
CA ALA A 268 -8.59 -5.08 -22.39
C ALA A 268 -9.49 -3.84 -22.37
N ARG A 269 -10.26 -3.69 -21.29
CA ARG A 269 -11.18 -2.55 -21.07
C ARG A 269 -10.49 -1.32 -20.47
N ASP A 270 -9.32 -1.54 -19.90
CA ASP A 270 -8.62 -0.57 -19.08
C ASP A 270 -7.95 0.50 -19.95
N PHE A 271 -8.00 1.74 -19.50
CA PHE A 271 -7.20 2.83 -20.08
C PHE A 271 -5.83 2.84 -19.41
N LYS A 272 -4.76 2.83 -20.20
CA LYS A 272 -3.38 2.68 -19.68
C LYS A 272 -2.51 3.85 -20.14
N VAL A 273 -1.83 4.48 -19.20
CA VAL A 273 -0.75 5.44 -19.48
C VAL A 273 0.56 4.76 -19.12
N LYS A 274 1.37 4.41 -20.12
CA LYS A 274 2.71 3.88 -19.88
C LYS A 274 3.61 5.03 -19.47
N ILE A 275 4.34 4.86 -18.38
CA ILE A 275 5.22 5.87 -17.81
C ILE A 275 6.62 5.31 -17.59
N LYS A 276 7.60 6.21 -17.58
CA LYS A 276 8.95 5.97 -17.10
C LYS A 276 9.27 6.99 -16.00
N VAL A 277 9.82 6.56 -14.88
CA VAL A 277 10.20 7.40 -13.74
C VAL A 277 11.52 6.88 -13.18
N GLY A 278 12.56 7.72 -13.18
CA GLY A 278 13.94 7.29 -12.98
C GLY A 278 14.31 6.15 -13.94
N SER A 279 14.77 5.04 -13.38
CA SER A 279 15.09 3.81 -14.11
C SER A 279 13.89 2.84 -14.23
N LEU A 280 12.75 3.14 -13.60
CA LEU A 280 11.59 2.26 -13.59
C LEU A 280 10.62 2.59 -14.71
N THR A 281 9.98 1.54 -15.22
CA THR A 281 8.85 1.61 -16.15
C THR A 281 7.61 0.99 -15.50
N GLY A 282 6.44 1.45 -15.93
CA GLY A 282 5.17 0.91 -15.45
C GLY A 282 3.98 1.59 -16.12
N VAL A 283 2.80 1.33 -15.58
CA VAL A 283 1.54 1.82 -16.14
C VAL A 283 0.69 2.44 -15.04
N ILE A 284 0.18 3.64 -15.30
CA ILE A 284 -0.99 4.17 -14.59
C ILE A 284 -2.23 3.65 -15.32
N LYS A 285 -2.99 2.80 -14.64
CA LYS A 285 -4.13 2.10 -15.20
C LYS A 285 -5.42 2.64 -14.60
N PHE A 286 -6.29 3.13 -15.47
CA PHE A 286 -7.63 3.58 -15.14
C PHE A 286 -8.64 2.50 -15.52
N ARG A 287 -9.48 2.07 -14.57
CA ARG A 287 -10.47 1.01 -14.78
C ARG A 287 -11.73 1.22 -13.96
N HIS A 288 -12.84 0.70 -14.45
CA HIS A 288 -14.07 0.59 -13.68
C HIS A 288 -14.28 -0.86 -13.23
N ASP A 289 -14.35 -1.08 -11.91
CA ASP A 289 -14.61 -2.39 -11.33
C ASP A 289 -16.08 -2.78 -11.57
N PRO A 290 -16.37 -3.81 -12.40
CA PRO A 290 -17.74 -4.26 -12.62
C PRO A 290 -18.39 -4.82 -11.35
N SER A 291 -17.60 -5.25 -10.36
CA SER A 291 -18.06 -5.85 -9.11
C SER A 291 -18.53 -4.80 -8.10
N GLY A 292 -17.66 -3.84 -7.78
CA GLY A 292 -17.92 -2.80 -6.79
C GLY A 292 -18.44 -1.48 -7.35
N GLY A 293 -18.54 -1.31 -8.67
CA GLY A 293 -19.00 -0.07 -9.31
C GLY A 293 -18.06 1.12 -9.05
N LYS A 294 -16.77 0.86 -8.84
CA LYS A 294 -15.78 1.89 -8.49
C LYS A 294 -14.85 2.16 -9.67
N PHE A 295 -14.66 3.44 -9.99
CA PHE A 295 -13.58 3.88 -10.89
C PHE A 295 -12.26 3.96 -10.12
N LEU A 296 -11.20 3.37 -10.66
CA LEU A 296 -9.91 3.21 -10.01
C LEU A 296 -8.80 3.76 -10.90
N ALA A 297 -7.80 4.38 -10.28
CA ALA A 297 -6.50 4.67 -10.90
C ALA A 297 -5.41 3.96 -10.09
N GLU A 298 -4.63 3.09 -10.72
CA GLU A 298 -3.63 2.25 -10.07
C GLU A 298 -2.27 2.41 -10.75
N TYR A 299 -1.18 2.57 -10.00
CA TYR A 299 0.16 2.40 -10.56
C TYR A 299 0.60 0.94 -10.47
N VAL A 300 1.06 0.40 -11.60
CA VAL A 300 1.54 -0.97 -11.74
C VAL A 300 2.94 -0.92 -12.34
N PRO A 301 4.01 -1.22 -11.57
CA PRO A 301 5.36 -1.30 -12.13
C PRO A 301 5.49 -2.52 -13.07
N ASP A 302 6.33 -2.42 -14.11
CA ASP A 302 6.58 -3.56 -15.02
C ASP A 302 7.39 -4.67 -14.32
N LYS A 303 8.27 -4.27 -13.40
CA LYS A 303 9.08 -5.17 -12.57
C LYS A 303 8.60 -5.06 -11.11
N GLY A 304 8.02 -6.14 -10.60
CA GLY A 304 7.50 -6.24 -9.24
C GLY A 304 6.11 -6.89 -9.24
N ASN A 305 5.90 -7.88 -8.36
CA ASN A 305 4.63 -8.61 -8.30
C ASN A 305 3.51 -7.83 -7.56
N ALA A 306 3.80 -6.66 -7.01
CA ALA A 306 2.90 -5.92 -6.13
C ALA A 306 2.51 -4.55 -6.74
N ARG A 307 1.20 -4.24 -6.69
CA ARG A 307 0.67 -2.91 -6.98
C ARG A 307 1.14 -1.95 -5.88
N GLU A 308 1.69 -0.79 -6.24
CA GLU A 308 2.22 0.16 -5.25
C GLU A 308 1.10 0.96 -4.56
N GLY A 309 -0.10 1.01 -5.17
CA GLY A 309 -1.31 1.58 -4.56
C GLY A 309 -2.37 1.97 -5.59
N GLN A 310 -3.51 2.46 -5.10
CA GLN A 310 -4.64 2.88 -5.93
C GLN A 310 -5.37 4.10 -5.36
N ILE A 311 -5.91 4.91 -6.25
CA ILE A 311 -6.97 5.90 -5.99
C ILE A 311 -8.31 5.24 -6.31
N ALA A 312 -9.23 5.24 -5.36
CA ALA A 312 -10.55 4.65 -5.54
C ALA A 312 -11.64 5.73 -5.51
N GLY A 313 -12.39 5.83 -6.60
CA GLY A 313 -13.52 6.73 -6.76
C GLY A 313 -13.28 7.81 -7.82
N ALA A 314 -14.24 7.96 -8.74
CA ALA A 314 -14.18 8.99 -9.79
C ALA A 314 -14.14 10.41 -9.23
N LYS A 315 -14.82 10.69 -8.11
CA LYS A 315 -14.79 12.00 -7.45
C LYS A 315 -13.38 12.36 -7.00
N LEU A 316 -12.68 11.45 -6.32
CA LEU A 316 -11.32 11.71 -5.85
C LEU A 316 -10.36 11.89 -7.03
N ILE A 317 -10.48 11.07 -8.07
CA ILE A 317 -9.69 11.22 -9.31
C ILE A 317 -9.96 12.58 -9.97
N SER A 318 -11.21 13.05 -10.01
CA SER A 318 -11.56 14.40 -10.48
C SER A 318 -10.88 15.48 -9.63
N THR A 319 -10.93 15.36 -8.30
CA THR A 319 -10.27 16.32 -7.40
C THR A 319 -8.76 16.37 -7.63
N VAL A 320 -8.11 15.24 -7.92
CA VAL A 320 -6.68 15.25 -8.31
C VAL A 320 -6.48 15.98 -9.64
N MET A 321 -7.37 15.75 -10.60
CA MET A 321 -7.30 16.36 -11.92
C MET A 321 -7.56 17.88 -11.88
N GLU A 322 -8.42 18.35 -10.97
CA GLU A 322 -8.75 19.76 -10.74
C GLU A 322 -7.53 20.61 -10.37
N VAL A 323 -6.51 20.00 -9.75
CA VAL A 323 -5.23 20.66 -9.41
C VAL A 323 -4.52 21.19 -10.65
N VAL A 324 -4.69 20.55 -11.81
CA VAL A 324 -4.00 20.93 -13.06
C VAL A 324 -4.95 21.43 -14.15
N ASP A 325 -6.24 21.05 -14.11
CA ASP A 325 -7.24 21.43 -15.10
C ASP A 325 -8.67 21.23 -14.57
N THR A 326 -9.26 22.29 -14.01
CA THR A 326 -10.64 22.27 -13.48
C THR A 326 -11.69 21.96 -14.55
N THR A 327 -11.50 22.42 -15.79
CA THR A 327 -12.47 22.23 -16.87
C THR A 327 -12.53 20.76 -17.30
N SER A 328 -11.36 20.16 -17.55
CA SER A 328 -11.28 18.76 -17.95
C SER A 328 -11.73 17.82 -16.83
N ALA A 329 -11.44 18.17 -15.57
CA ALA A 329 -11.91 17.41 -14.43
C ALA A 329 -13.44 17.44 -14.27
N GLY A 330 -14.06 18.62 -14.37
CA GLY A 330 -15.52 18.74 -14.37
C GLY A 330 -16.18 17.96 -15.51
N ARG A 331 -15.58 18.00 -16.71
CA ARG A 331 -16.03 17.20 -17.86
C ARG A 331 -15.96 15.70 -17.57
N PHE A 332 -14.84 15.21 -17.04
CA PHE A 332 -14.66 13.80 -16.67
C PHE A 332 -15.69 13.36 -15.62
N LEU A 333 -15.84 14.09 -14.51
CA LEU A 333 -16.73 13.70 -13.42
C LEU A 333 -18.21 13.71 -13.84
N ASN A 334 -18.62 14.72 -14.61
CA ASN A 334 -19.98 14.80 -15.13
C ASN A 334 -20.28 13.67 -16.11
N ALA A 335 -19.34 13.34 -17.00
CA ALA A 335 -19.48 12.22 -17.92
C ALA A 335 -19.57 10.88 -17.17
N TYR A 336 -18.71 10.68 -16.16
CA TYR A 336 -18.75 9.50 -15.30
C TYR A 336 -20.10 9.36 -14.57
N ARG A 337 -20.60 10.43 -13.95
CA ARG A 337 -21.87 10.40 -13.20
C ARG A 337 -23.06 10.03 -14.10
N LYS A 338 -23.13 10.61 -15.31
CA LYS A 338 -24.16 10.26 -16.29
C LYS A 338 -24.05 8.80 -16.73
N ALA A 339 -22.84 8.34 -17.01
CA ALA A 339 -22.54 6.96 -17.35
C ALA A 339 -22.90 5.98 -16.22
N GLU A 340 -22.66 6.35 -14.96
CA GLU A 340 -22.90 5.52 -13.79
C GLU A 340 -24.39 5.22 -13.58
N VAL A 341 -25.29 6.17 -13.89
CA VAL A 341 -26.74 5.94 -13.86
C VAL A 341 -27.11 4.77 -14.78
N LYS A 342 -26.69 4.84 -16.04
CA LYS A 342 -26.96 3.79 -17.04
C LYS A 342 -26.31 2.45 -16.65
N PHE A 343 -25.07 2.49 -16.17
CA PHE A 343 -24.40 1.29 -15.67
C PHE A 343 -25.19 0.61 -14.55
N LYS A 344 -25.66 1.38 -13.56
CA LYS A 344 -26.43 0.86 -12.41
C LYS A 344 -27.77 0.28 -12.84
N GLU A 345 -28.47 0.92 -13.77
CA GLU A 345 -29.72 0.40 -14.33
C GLU A 345 -29.52 -0.95 -15.01
N GLU A 346 -28.52 -1.06 -15.89
CA GLU A 346 -28.20 -2.32 -16.56
C GLU A 346 -27.66 -3.38 -15.58
N GLN A 347 -26.91 -2.96 -14.57
CA GLN A 347 -26.38 -3.87 -13.55
C GLN A 347 -27.52 -4.49 -12.72
N ARG A 348 -28.54 -3.71 -12.33
CA ARG A 348 -29.72 -4.24 -11.64
C ARG A 348 -30.43 -5.32 -12.46
N LYS A 349 -30.58 -5.10 -13.78
CA LYS A 349 -31.18 -6.10 -14.69
C LYS A 349 -30.33 -7.36 -14.82
N LEU A 350 -29.01 -7.23 -14.75
CA LEU A 350 -28.10 -8.38 -14.77
C LEU A 350 -28.16 -9.14 -13.44
N ASP A 351 -28.19 -8.43 -12.32
CA ASP A 351 -28.14 -9.03 -10.97
C ASP A 351 -29.33 -9.97 -10.70
N THR A 352 -30.51 -9.73 -11.30
CA THR A 352 -31.65 -10.67 -11.23
C THR A 352 -31.35 -12.04 -11.87
N LYS A 353 -30.33 -12.13 -12.73
CA LYS A 353 -29.91 -13.35 -13.41
C LYS A 353 -28.73 -14.04 -12.72
N LYS A 354 -28.23 -13.52 -11.60
CA LYS A 354 -27.01 -14.02 -10.94
C LYS A 354 -27.13 -15.48 -10.49
N SER A 355 -28.32 -15.92 -10.05
CA SER A 355 -28.57 -17.30 -9.60
C SER A 355 -28.87 -18.27 -10.74
N THR A 356 -29.28 -17.77 -11.91
CA THR A 356 -29.74 -18.58 -13.04
C THR A 356 -28.74 -18.62 -14.20
N MET A 357 -27.75 -17.72 -14.21
CA MET A 357 -26.72 -17.63 -15.22
C MET A 357 -25.40 -18.26 -14.72
N PRO A 358 -24.69 -19.04 -15.57
CA PRO A 358 -23.35 -19.51 -15.23
C PRO A 358 -22.43 -18.35 -14.83
N LYS A 359 -21.63 -18.56 -13.78
CA LYS A 359 -20.80 -17.50 -13.16
C LYS A 359 -19.94 -16.74 -14.17
N ASP A 360 -19.24 -17.46 -15.05
CA ASP A 360 -18.32 -16.82 -16.01
C ASP A 360 -19.06 -15.99 -17.05
N GLN A 361 -20.25 -16.45 -17.47
CA GLN A 361 -21.12 -15.72 -18.37
C GLN A 361 -21.66 -14.46 -17.70
N PHE A 362 -22.04 -14.54 -16.43
CA PHE A 362 -22.49 -13.41 -15.63
C PHE A 362 -21.36 -12.38 -15.45
N ASP A 363 -20.17 -12.81 -15.04
CA ASP A 363 -19.01 -11.93 -14.87
C ASP A 363 -18.60 -11.25 -16.18
N HIS A 364 -18.69 -11.97 -17.32
CA HIS A 364 -18.48 -11.38 -18.64
C HIS A 364 -19.53 -10.34 -18.99
N ALA A 365 -20.82 -10.60 -18.73
CA ALA A 365 -21.90 -9.66 -18.98
C ALA A 365 -21.76 -8.37 -18.16
N ARG A 366 -21.43 -8.49 -16.86
CA ARG A 366 -21.05 -7.35 -16.02
C ARG A 366 -19.85 -6.62 -16.58
N GLY A 367 -18.90 -7.40 -17.11
CA GLY A 367 -17.70 -6.85 -17.69
C GLY A 367 -17.96 -5.99 -18.93
N ASN A 368 -18.86 -6.44 -19.80
CA ASN A 368 -19.37 -5.70 -20.94
C ASN A 368 -20.10 -4.42 -20.49
N ASN A 369 -20.99 -4.53 -19.51
CA ASN A 369 -21.73 -3.39 -18.96
C ASN A 369 -20.78 -2.27 -18.49
N SER A 370 -19.78 -2.63 -17.67
CA SER A 370 -18.74 -1.70 -17.20
C SER A 370 -17.98 -1.03 -18.37
N ALA A 371 -17.56 -1.82 -19.36
CA ALA A 371 -16.78 -1.30 -20.48
C ALA A 371 -17.58 -0.33 -21.35
N VAL A 372 -18.78 -0.74 -21.76
CA VAL A 372 -19.62 0.00 -22.71
C VAL A 372 -20.20 1.25 -22.06
N ASN A 373 -20.72 1.12 -20.84
CA ASN A 373 -21.44 2.24 -20.22
C ASN A 373 -20.50 3.19 -19.48
N ILE A 374 -19.36 2.74 -18.95
CA ILE A 374 -18.40 3.61 -18.25
C ILE A 374 -17.17 3.89 -19.11
N MET A 375 -16.36 2.87 -19.42
CA MET A 375 -15.03 3.08 -20.02
C MET A 375 -15.09 3.73 -21.40
N ASN A 376 -16.09 3.40 -22.23
CA ASN A 376 -16.29 4.05 -23.53
C ASN A 376 -16.72 5.52 -23.44
N VAL A 377 -17.35 5.92 -22.33
CA VAL A 377 -17.77 7.30 -22.11
C VAL A 377 -16.60 8.15 -21.62
N VAL A 378 -15.83 7.66 -20.65
CA VAL A 378 -14.73 8.43 -20.05
C VAL A 378 -13.39 8.28 -20.80
N GLY A 379 -13.19 7.17 -21.53
CA GLY A 379 -11.97 6.86 -22.25
C GLY A 379 -11.52 7.96 -23.21
N PRO A 380 -12.39 8.46 -24.11
CA PRO A 380 -12.02 9.55 -25.03
C PRO A 380 -11.62 10.84 -24.30
N ILE A 381 -12.27 11.17 -23.18
CA ILE A 381 -11.93 12.33 -22.34
C ILE A 381 -10.52 12.17 -21.78
N LEU A 382 -10.18 10.98 -21.27
CA LEU A 382 -8.85 10.67 -20.76
C LEU A 382 -7.80 10.70 -21.89
N VAL A 383 -8.09 10.14 -23.08
CA VAL A 383 -7.18 10.22 -24.24
C VAL A 383 -6.85 11.67 -24.56
N GLN A 384 -7.89 12.51 -24.72
CA GLN A 384 -7.72 13.92 -25.05
C GLN A 384 -6.89 14.65 -23.99
N PHE A 385 -7.18 14.39 -22.72
CA PHE A 385 -6.50 15.03 -21.60
C PHE A 385 -5.02 14.65 -21.50
N PHE A 386 -4.71 13.34 -21.56
CA PHE A 386 -3.32 12.87 -21.42
C PHE A 386 -2.43 13.25 -22.62
N LYS A 387 -3.01 13.47 -23.80
CA LYS A 387 -2.31 14.04 -24.96
C LYS A 387 -2.09 15.56 -24.83
N GLY A 388 -2.81 16.23 -23.94
CA GLY A 388 -2.67 17.66 -23.70
C GLY A 388 -1.49 18.02 -22.78
N LYS A 389 -1.22 19.32 -22.66
CA LYS A 389 -0.11 19.87 -21.86
C LYS A 389 -0.11 19.47 -20.36
N ASN A 390 -1.26 19.11 -19.81
CA ASN A 390 -1.43 18.76 -18.41
C ASN A 390 -1.36 17.25 -18.13
N GLY A 391 -1.29 16.40 -19.16
CA GLY A 391 -1.29 14.94 -19.01
C GLY A 391 -0.16 14.42 -18.12
N THR A 392 1.08 14.89 -18.36
CA THR A 392 2.24 14.50 -17.54
C THR A 392 2.13 15.01 -16.11
N LYS A 393 1.61 16.22 -15.88
CA LYS A 393 1.43 16.77 -14.53
C LYS A 393 0.42 15.94 -13.73
N PHE A 394 -0.69 15.55 -14.35
CA PHE A 394 -1.66 14.67 -13.72
C PHE A 394 -1.10 13.26 -13.47
N ALA A 395 -0.34 12.71 -14.41
CA ALA A 395 0.34 11.43 -14.20
C ALA A 395 1.27 11.45 -12.97
N LYS A 396 2.00 12.55 -12.75
CA LYS A 396 2.79 12.76 -11.54
C LYS A 396 1.94 12.74 -10.28
N LEU A 397 0.84 13.51 -10.23
CA LEU A 397 -0.04 13.54 -9.06
C LEU A 397 -0.64 12.16 -8.72
N ILE A 398 -1.05 11.39 -9.74
CA ILE A 398 -1.53 10.02 -9.53
C ILE A 398 -0.40 9.11 -9.02
N PHE A 399 0.80 9.24 -9.58
CA PHE A 399 1.97 8.47 -9.15
C PHE A 399 2.33 8.79 -7.70
N GLU A 400 2.44 10.07 -7.33
CA GLU A 400 2.73 10.53 -5.98
C GLU A 400 1.72 9.99 -4.98
N TYR A 401 0.43 10.14 -5.27
CA TYR A 401 -0.61 9.65 -4.38
C TYR A 401 -0.62 8.12 -4.27
N SER A 402 -0.45 7.41 -5.39
CA SER A 402 -0.49 5.95 -5.39
C SER A 402 0.74 5.32 -4.75
N THR A 403 1.86 6.03 -4.66
CA THR A 403 3.12 5.55 -4.08
C THR A 403 3.45 6.19 -2.73
N SER A 404 2.55 7.01 -2.18
CA SER A 404 2.72 7.75 -0.93
C SER A 404 3.97 8.63 -0.92
N ARG A 405 4.17 9.43 -1.98
CA ARG A 405 5.35 10.30 -2.19
C ARG A 405 5.04 11.79 -2.30
N SER A 406 3.81 12.22 -2.03
CA SER A 406 3.48 13.65 -2.05
C SER A 406 4.18 14.38 -0.89
N ASP A 407 4.21 15.71 -0.94
CA ASP A 407 4.88 16.52 0.10
C ASP A 407 4.30 16.31 1.50
N ALA A 408 3.02 15.92 1.57
CA ALA A 408 2.35 15.62 2.82
C ALA A 408 2.57 14.17 3.29
N SER A 409 3.11 13.27 2.46
CA SER A 409 3.32 11.85 2.80
C SER A 409 4.37 11.66 3.90
N GLY A 410 4.14 10.67 4.76
CA GLY A 410 5.02 10.37 5.89
C GLY A 410 6.27 9.61 5.43
N LYS A 411 7.35 9.70 6.22
CA LYS A 411 8.54 8.85 6.07
C LYS A 411 8.16 7.39 6.33
N PHE A 412 8.63 6.48 5.47
CA PHE A 412 8.54 5.03 5.73
C PHE A 412 9.61 4.28 4.95
N VAL A 413 9.90 3.07 5.41
CA VAL A 413 10.78 2.15 4.71
C VAL A 413 9.95 1.02 4.11
N ILE A 414 10.29 0.63 2.88
CA ILE A 414 9.70 -0.56 2.24
C ILE A 414 10.78 -1.61 2.01
N ALA A 415 10.54 -2.83 2.49
CA ALA A 415 11.33 -4.02 2.18
C ALA A 415 10.52 -4.89 1.21
N LYS A 416 11.05 -5.16 0.00
CA LYS A 416 10.34 -5.88 -1.06
C LYS A 416 11.22 -6.62 -2.04
#